data_AF-A0A3R9XKE5-F1
#
_entry.id   AF-A0A3R9XKE5-F1
#
_cell.length_a   1.000
_cell.length_b   1.000
_cell.length_c   1.000
_cell.angle_alpha   90.00
_cell.angle_beta   90.00
_cell.angle_gamma   90.00
#
_symmetry.space_group_name_H-M   'P 1'
#
loop_
_entity.id
_entity.type
_entity.pdbx_description
1 polymer ?
#
loop_
_entity_poly.entity_id
_entity_poly.type
_entity_poly.pdbx_seq_one_letter_code
_entity_poly.pdbx_strand_id
1 'polypeptide(L)' 'MTKIKLRGIDLLKDSLLNKGTAFSEQERDLFDLRGFLPPGIEDQEVQVSRARMQLSALSHL' A
#
# COMPACT_ATOMS: atom_id res chain seq x y z
N MET A 1 -8.35 -19.39 -9.80
CA MET A 1 -7.41 -18.64 -8.92
C MET A 1 -6.29 -18.08 -9.78
N THR A 2 -6.30 -16.79 -10.03
CA THR A 2 -5.28 -16.13 -10.88
C THR A 2 -3.99 -16.00 -10.06
N LYS A 3 -2.91 -16.64 -10.50
CA LYS A 3 -1.59 -16.52 -9.87
C LYS A 3 -1.06 -15.10 -10.13
N ILE A 4 -0.97 -14.26 -9.11
CA ILE A 4 -0.32 -12.95 -9.22
C ILE A 4 1.16 -13.18 -9.49
N LYS A 5 1.67 -12.61 -10.58
CA LYS A 5 3.08 -12.70 -10.99
C LYS A 5 3.88 -11.41 -10.74
N LEU A 6 3.20 -10.29 -10.54
CA LEU A 6 3.85 -8.99 -10.34
C LEU A 6 4.59 -8.95 -9.00
N ARG A 7 5.75 -8.28 -9.01
CA ARG A 7 6.70 -8.16 -7.89
C ARG A 7 7.34 -6.78 -7.89
N GLY A 8 7.97 -6.40 -6.77
CA GLY A 8 8.74 -5.17 -6.66
C GLY A 8 7.95 -3.94 -7.10
N ILE A 9 8.63 -3.04 -7.81
CA ILE A 9 8.04 -1.80 -8.34
C ILE A 9 6.84 -2.06 -9.28
N ASP A 10 6.85 -3.14 -10.05
CA ASP A 10 5.75 -3.42 -11.00
C ASP A 10 4.46 -3.77 -10.26
N LEU A 11 4.55 -4.46 -9.13
CA LEU A 11 3.40 -4.68 -8.24
C LEU A 11 2.90 -3.37 -7.63
N LEU A 12 3.81 -2.47 -7.22
CA LEU A 12 3.45 -1.18 -6.64
C LEU A 12 2.80 -0.21 -7.65
N LYS A 13 3.08 -0.37 -8.94
CA LYS A 13 2.49 0.45 -10.01
C LYS A 13 1.07 0.02 -10.39
N ASP A 14 0.68 -1.22 -10.08
CA ASP A 14 -0.67 -1.71 -10.35
C ASP A 14 -1.63 -1.26 -9.25
N SER A 15 -2.55 -0.34 -9.58
CA SER A 15 -3.48 0.24 -8.61
C SER A 15 -4.49 -0.76 -8.03
N LEU A 16 -4.73 -1.90 -8.70
CA LEU A 16 -5.65 -2.94 -8.21
C LEU A 16 -4.96 -3.87 -7.21
N LEU A 17 -3.64 -4.05 -7.32
CA LEU A 17 -2.88 -4.97 -6.47
C LEU A 17 -2.08 -4.26 -5.37
N ASN A 18 -1.77 -2.98 -5.56
CA ASN A 18 -0.98 -2.21 -4.60
C ASN A 18 -1.79 -1.93 -3.33
N LYS A 19 -1.28 -2.42 -2.20
CA LYS A 19 -1.82 -2.17 -0.84
C LYS A 19 -1.04 -1.08 -0.08
N GLY A 20 0.02 -0.54 -0.68
CA GLY A 20 0.92 0.42 -0.05
C GLY A 20 1.51 -0.12 1.25
N THR A 21 1.46 0.67 2.32
CA THR A 21 1.94 0.29 3.66
C THR A 21 1.17 -0.88 4.29
N ALA A 22 0.02 -1.28 3.74
CA ALA A 22 -0.78 -2.40 4.23
C ALA A 22 -0.29 -3.79 3.77
N PHE A 23 0.76 -3.87 2.95
CA PHE A 23 1.45 -5.13 2.75
C PHE A 23 2.06 -5.62 4.06
N SER A 24 1.73 -6.85 4.46
CA SER A 24 2.30 -7.48 5.65
C SER A 24 3.79 -7.75 5.48
N GLU A 25 4.50 -8.03 6.57
CA GLU A 25 5.91 -8.44 6.53
C GLU A 25 6.13 -9.62 5.56
N GLN A 26 5.25 -10.63 5.64
CA GLN A 26 5.33 -11.84 4.80
C GLN A 26 5.05 -11.52 3.32
N GLU A 27 4.10 -10.63 3.02
CA GLU A 27 3.84 -10.19 1.66
C GLU A 27 5.01 -9.38 1.10
N ARG A 28 5.64 -8.55 1.93
CA ARG A 28 6.82 -7.76 1.53
C ARG A 28 8.01 -8.66 1.17
N ASP A 29 8.20 -9.76 1.89
CA ASP A 29 9.19 -10.78 1.53
C ASP A 29 8.76 -11.54 0.27
N LEU A 30 7.51 -11.98 0.21
CA LEU A 30 7.00 -12.81 -0.88
C LEU A 30 7.03 -12.09 -2.24
N PHE A 31 6.81 -10.76 -2.24
CA PHE A 31 6.71 -9.94 -3.45
C PHE A 31 7.93 -9.04 -3.71
N ASP A 32 9.05 -9.25 -3.02
CA ASP A 32 10.29 -8.50 -3.19
C ASP A 32 10.12 -6.98 -2.96
N LEU A 33 9.37 -6.60 -1.91
CA LEU A 33 9.04 -5.21 -1.57
C LEU A 33 9.96 -4.60 -0.49
N ARG A 34 10.90 -5.38 0.06
CA ARG A 34 11.84 -4.91 1.08
C ARG A 34 12.64 -3.69 0.57
N GLY A 35 12.63 -2.61 1.35
CA GLY A 35 13.30 -1.36 0.99
C GLY A 35 12.51 -0.43 0.06
N PHE A 36 11.41 -0.89 -0.55
CA PHE A 36 10.56 -0.05 -1.41
C PHE A 36 9.44 0.69 -0.65
N LEU A 37 9.12 0.23 0.55
CA LEU A 37 8.05 0.79 1.39
C LEU A 37 8.62 1.28 2.73
N PRO A 38 8.02 2.32 3.34
CA PRO A 38 8.32 2.69 4.72
C PRO A 38 8.16 1.49 5.66
N PRO A 39 8.91 1.43 6.78
CA PRO A 39 8.89 0.27 7.67
C PRO A 39 7.55 0.05 8.39
N GLY A 40 6.73 1.10 8.55
CA GLY A 40 5.41 0.98 9.16
C GLY A 40 4.47 0.11 8.32
N ILE A 41 3.78 -0.81 8.98
CA ILE A 41 2.62 -1.54 8.43
C ILE A 41 1.36 -0.87 8.97
N GLU A 42 0.47 -0.48 8.07
CA GLU A 42 -0.80 0.17 8.41
C GLU A 42 -1.97 -0.74 8.01
N ASP A 43 -3.01 -0.80 8.84
CA ASP A 43 -4.28 -1.40 8.44
C ASP A 43 -5.04 -0.48 7.47
N GLN A 44 -5.95 -1.06 6.68
CA GLN A 44 -6.67 -0.32 5.63
C GLN A 44 -7.53 0.81 6.21
N GLU A 45 -8.13 0.60 7.39
CA GLU A 45 -8.94 1.58 8.09
C GLU A 45 -8.12 2.84 8.46
N VAL A 46 -6.87 2.65 8.87
CA VAL A 46 -5.94 3.74 9.18
C VAL A 46 -5.63 4.54 7.92
N GLN A 47 -5.34 3.85 6.81
CA GLN A 47 -5.09 4.51 5.52
C GLN A 47 -6.29 5.34 5.06
N VAL A 48 -7.51 4.80 5.17
CA VAL A 48 -8.75 5.51 4.81
C VAL A 48 -8.98 6.73 5.72
N SER A 49 -8.78 6.58 7.03
CA SER A 49 -8.91 7.69 7.98
C SER A 49 -7.95 8.83 7.65
N ARG A 50 -6.67 8.52 7.39
CA ARG A 50 -5.66 9.49 6.98
C ARG A 50 -6.02 10.20 5.67
N ALA A 51 -6.47 9.45 4.66
CA ALA A 51 -6.89 10.02 3.38
C ALA A 51 -8.10 10.97 3.53
N ARG A 52 -9.09 10.61 4.36
CA ARG A 52 -10.25 11.47 4.66
C ARG A 52 -9.83 12.77 5.34
N MET A 53 -8.92 12.70 6.32
CA MET A 53 -8.39 13.88 7.00
C MET A 53 -7.68 14.82 6.02
N GLN A 54 -6.84 14.28 5.15
CA GLN A 54 -6.12 15.05 4.12
C GLN A 54 -7.10 15.71 3.14
N LEU A 55 -8.12 14.99 2.67
CA LEU A 55 -9.13 15.54 1.78
C LEU A 55 -9.92 16.67 2.45
N SER A 56 -10.37 16.47 3.70
CA SER A 56 -11.11 17.49 4.46
C SER A 56 -10.30 18.78 4.63
N ALA A 57 -9.01 18.67 4.91
CA ALA A 57 -8.11 19.81 5.06
C ALA A 57 -7.96 20.62 3.76
N LEU A 58 -7.95 19.95 2.60
CA LEU A 58 -7.90 20.61 1.30
C LEU A 58 -9.21 21.31 0.95
N SER A 59 -10.36 20.77 1.36
CA SER A 59 -11.68 21.36 1.12
C SER A 59 -11.93 22.66 1.90
N HIS A 60 -11.05 23.02 2.84
CA HIS A 60 -11.12 24.25 3.64
C HIS A 60 -10.09 25.31 3.18
N LEU A 61 -9.42 25.08 2.05
CA LEU A 61 -8.64 26.09 1.30
C LEU A 61 -9.52 26.70 0.20
#